data_AF-A0A417XYS4-F1
#
_entry.id   AF-A0A417XYS4-F1
#
_cell.length_a   1.000
_cell.length_b   1.000
_cell.length_c   1.000
_cell.angle_alpha   90.00
_cell.angle_beta   90.00
_cell.angle_gamma   90.00
#
_symmetry.space_group_name_H-M   'P 1'
#
loop_
_entity.id
_entity.type
_entity.pdbx_description
1 polymer ?
#
loop_
_entity_poly.entity_id
_entity_poly.type
_entity_poly.pdbx_seq_one_letter_code
_entity_poly.pdbx_strand_id
1 'polypeptide(L)' 'MPVILAVILLCGPLMILTGLGARRRGQALAPAAAAGLFFPVAWIVWYVRDEHPYRRTHHQNV' A
#
# COMPACT_ATOMS: atom_id res chain seq x y z
N MET A 1 11.92 -23.08 14.47
CA MET A 1 11.99 -21.98 13.48
C MET A 1 10.92 -22.01 12.36
N PRO A 2 9.69 -22.57 12.55
CA PRO A 2 8.67 -22.50 11.49
C PRO A 2 7.95 -21.14 11.43
N VAL A 3 7.80 -20.48 12.57
CA VAL A 3 7.07 -19.20 12.69
C VAL A 3 7.75 -18.08 11.91
N ILE A 4 9.08 -17.96 12.01
CA ILE A 4 9.84 -16.94 11.28
C ILE A 4 9.69 -17.15 9.77
N LEU A 5 9.75 -18.41 9.32
CA LEU A 5 9.64 -18.77 7.91
C LEU A 5 8.24 -18.46 7.37
N ALA A 6 7.19 -18.74 8.16
CA ALA A 6 5.80 -18.39 7.84
C ALA A 6 5.60 -16.87 7.76
N VAL A 7 6.19 -16.10 8.68
CA VAL A 7 6.13 -14.63 8.65
C VAL A 7 6.83 -14.08 7.41
N ILE A 8 8.00 -14.60 7.03
CA ILE A 8 8.71 -14.17 5.83
C ILE A 8 7.91 -14.50 4.56
N LEU A 9 7.31 -15.69 4.47
CA LEU A 9 6.50 -16.10 3.32
C LEU A 9 5.23 -15.27 3.16
N LEU A 10 4.62 -14.86 4.27
CA LEU A 10 3.39 -14.06 4.25
C LEU A 10 3.68 -12.57 4.03
N CYS A 11 4.64 -12.00 4.77
CA CYS A 11 4.94 -10.57 4.74
C CYS A 11 5.87 -10.18 3.59
N GLY A 12 6.81 -11.05 3.19
CA GLY A 12 7.79 -10.76 2.14
C GLY A 12 7.15 -10.33 0.81
N PRO A 13 6.18 -11.08 0.25
CA PRO A 13 5.47 -10.68 -0.96
C PRO A 13 4.73 -9.34 -0.79
N LEU A 14 4.12 -9.10 0.38
CA LEU A 14 3.39 -7.86 0.67
C LEU A 14 4.32 -6.65 0.73
N MET A 15 5.50 -6.79 1.34
CA MET A 15 6.52 -5.73 1.36
C MET A 15 7.02 -5.42 -0.06
N ILE A 16 7.26 -6.45 -0.88
CA ILE A 16 7.71 -6.29 -2.27
C ILE A 16 6.63 -5.60 -3.11
N LEU A 17 5.37 -6.07 -3.03
CA LEU A 17 4.25 -5.48 -3.76
C LEU A 17 4.00 -4.03 -3.37
N THR A 18 4.16 -3.69 -2.09
CA THR A 18 3.97 -2.33 -1.59
C THR A 18 5.11 -1.41 -2.03
N GLY A 19 6.36 -1.86 -1.93
CA GLY A 19 7.50 -1.10 -2.45
C GLY A 19 7.42 -0.91 -3.97
N LEU A 20 6.97 -1.92 -4.71
CA LEU A 20 6.76 -1.85 -6.15
C LEU A 20 5.61 -0.88 -6.50
N GLY A 21 4.53 -0.88 -5.73
CA GLY A 21 3.43 0.09 -5.88
C GLY A 21 3.91 1.53 -5.66
N ALA A 22 4.76 1.76 -4.65
CA ALA A 22 5.35 3.07 -4.39
C ALA A 22 6.29 3.51 -5.52
N ARG A 23 7.11 2.61 -6.05
CA ARG A 23 7.97 2.87 -7.24
C ARG A 23 7.14 3.19 -8.48
N ARG A 24 6.04 2.47 -8.72
CA ARG A 24 5.13 2.73 -9.85
C ARG A 24 4.43 4.09 -9.75
N ARG A 25 4.17 4.57 -8.52
CA ARG A 25 3.64 5.92 -8.24
C ARG A 25 4.71 7.02 -8.34
N GLY A 26 5.93 6.70 -8.79
CA GLY A 26 7.02 7.65 -9.02
C GLY A 26 7.81 8.04 -7.77
N GLN A 27 7.62 7.34 -6.65
CA GLN A 27 8.37 7.64 -5.43
C GLN A 27 9.83 7.18 -5.52
N ALA A 28 10.73 7.97 -4.93
CA ALA A 28 12.14 7.63 -4.80
C ALA A 28 12.36 6.31 -4.04
N LEU A 29 13.54 5.71 -4.19
CA LEU A 29 13.89 4.42 -3.57
C LEU A 29 13.74 4.42 -2.03
N ALA A 30 14.13 5.50 -1.36
CA ALA A 30 14.03 5.64 0.09
C ALA A 30 12.56 5.59 0.59
N PRO A 31 11.62 6.41 0.08
CA PRO A 31 10.22 6.30 0.47
C PRO A 31 9.56 4.99 0.01
N ALA A 32 10.01 4.38 -1.09
CA ALA A 32 9.52 3.06 -1.50
C ALA A 32 9.92 1.94 -0.52
N ALA A 33 11.15 1.98 0.00
CA ALA A 33 11.60 1.05 1.04
C ALA A 33 10.83 1.25 2.35
N ALA A 34 10.59 2.51 2.73
CA ALA A 34 9.75 2.84 3.88
C ALA A 34 8.30 2.33 3.69
N ALA A 35 7.74 2.46 2.49
CA ALA A 35 6.41 1.92 2.18
C ALA A 35 6.35 0.38 2.31
N GLY A 36 7.42 -0.33 1.93
CA GLY A 36 7.52 -1.78 2.15
C GLY A 36 7.59 -2.15 3.63
N LEU A 37 8.37 -1.42 4.43
CA LEU A 37 8.49 -1.68 5.88
C LEU A 37 7.20 -1.34 6.64
N PHE A 38 6.55 -0.25 6.26
CA PHE A 38 5.28 0.22 6.82
C PHE A 38 4.11 -0.15 5.91
N PHE A 39 4.15 -1.35 5.33
CA PHE A 39 3.13 -1.82 4.38
C PHE A 39 1.67 -1.64 4.87
N PRO A 40 1.33 -1.88 6.16
CA PRO A 40 -0.04 -1.68 6.63
C PRO A 40 -0.47 -0.21 6.56
N VAL A 41 0.44 0.70 6.89
CA VAL A 41 0.17 2.15 6.87
C VAL A 41 0.07 2.66 5.43
N ALA A 42 0.99 2.22 4.56
CA ALA A 42 0.94 2.55 3.14
C ALA A 42 -0.36 2.08 2.48
N TRP A 43 -0.85 0.89 2.87
CA TRP A 43 -2.12 0.35 2.40
C TRP A 43 -3.31 1.22 2.85
N ILE A 44 -3.40 1.62 4.13
CA ILE A 44 -4.47 2.51 4.63
C ILE A 44 -4.44 3.86 3.91
N VAL A 45 -3.26 4.46 3.73
CA VAL A 45 -3.12 5.75 3.05
C VAL A 45 -3.61 5.67 1.60
N TRP A 46 -3.28 4.59 0.89
CA TRP A 46 -3.77 4.38 -0.47
C TRP A 46 -5.24 4.07 -0.50
N TYR A 47 -5.74 3.26 0.43
CA TYR A 47 -7.17 2.95 0.56
C TYR A 47 -7.99 4.22 0.72
N VAL A 48 -7.64 5.10 1.66
CA VAL A 48 -8.32 6.38 1.88
C VAL A 48 -8.18 7.33 0.68
N ARG A 49 -6.99 7.37 0.07
CA ARG A 49 -6.75 8.21 -1.12
C ARG A 49 -7.54 7.73 -2.34
N ASP A 50 -7.69 6.43 -2.50
CA ASP A 50 -8.34 5.78 -3.64
C ASP A 50 -9.88 5.66 -3.43
N GLU A 51 -10.38 5.75 -2.19
CA GLU A 51 -11.83 5.92 -1.89
C GLU A 51 -12.35 7.34 -2.18
N HIS A 52 -11.47 8.34 -2.08
CA HIS A 52 -11.85 9.74 -2.30
C HIS A 52 -12.45 10.10 -3.68
N PRO A 53 -12.12 9.45 -4.82
CA PRO A 53 -12.77 9.73 -6.11
C PRO A 53 -14.26 9.35 -6.19
N TYR A 54 -14.77 8.42 -5.37
CA TYR A 54 -16.17 7.97 -5.50
C TYR A 54 -17.20 8.86 -4.80
N ARG A 55 -16.77 9.78 -3.92
CA ARG A 55 -17.69 10.59 -3.10
C ARG A 55 -18.23 11.85 -3.80
N ARG A 56 -17.77 12.18 -5.02
CA ARG A 56 -18.17 13.43 -5.72
C ARG A 56 -19.27 13.29 -6.79
N THR A 57 -19.73 12.07 -7.12
CA THR A 57 -20.61 11.89 -8.29
C THR A 57 -22.10 11.68 -7.95
N HIS A 58 -22.48 11.59 -6.66
CA HIS A 58 -23.85 11.22 -6.28
C HIS A 58 -24.66 12.33 -5.58
N HIS A 59 -24.28 13.61 -5.75
CA HIS A 59 -25.03 14.73 -5.13
C HIS A 59 -25.20 15.93 -6.07
N GLN A 60 -25.65 15.68 -7.30
CA GLN A 60 -26.04 16.72 -8.25
C GLN A 60 -27.30 16.39 -9.08
N ASN A 61 -28.12 15.41 -8.68
CA ASN A 61 -29.37 15.18 -9.41
C ASN A 61 -30.44 14.50 -8.55
N VAL A 62 -31.11 15.28 -7.70
CA VAL A 62 -32.55 15.19 -7.39
C VAL A 62 -33.00 16.48 -6.70
#